data_AF-L9ZS90-F1
#
_entry.id   AF-L9ZS90-F1
#
_cell.length_a   1.000
_cell.length_b   1.000
_cell.length_c   1.000
_cell.angle_alpha   90.00
_cell.angle_beta   90.00
_cell.angle_gamma   90.00
#
_symmetry.space_group_name_H-M   'P 1'
#
loop_
_entity.id
_entity.type
_entity.pdbx_description
1 polymer ?
#
loop_
_entity_poly.entity_id
_entity_poly.type
_entity_poly.pdbx_seq_one_letter_code
_entity_poly.pdbx_strand_id
1 'polypeptide(L)'
;MLPDNPLSFTTRIDSDSLPIAELTTLSLSALLWLILFEGWLPNLGPAPAELAVPMAAPGVPEAMATANGLSGTVAYLLMWGTMMLAMMLPSLIPVVRQHLDDVCQNPSVAVPSIAGFLGGYGLVWTAIGAVPLAVELLVSIHEFSTASAFGLGAGTVPVAGLLAFAGGYQLTPFKRRVLSRCASCQSIPHCPNVNRMVRRGISYATNCVACTWPLFALMVALGSMNFLVMVSLTLVVSIERLTPDGERVAFAVGVLLIGAAVFSLLFGVPTV
;
A
#
# COMPACT_ATOMS: atom_id res chain seq x y z
N MET A 1 -21.43 24.91 25.14
CA MET A 1 -20.88 23.87 26.04
C MET A 1 -20.85 22.57 25.25
N LEU A 2 -19.73 22.34 24.57
CA LEU A 2 -19.39 21.06 23.95
C LEU A 2 -18.75 20.20 25.03
N PRO A 3 -19.13 18.92 25.21
CA PRO A 3 -18.38 18.07 26.10
C PRO A 3 -17.10 17.63 25.38
N ASP A 4 -15.97 18.20 25.81
CA ASP A 4 -14.64 17.64 25.62
C ASP A 4 -14.59 16.30 26.36
N ASN A 5 -14.67 15.20 25.62
CA ASN A 5 -14.36 13.89 26.16
C ASN A 5 -13.09 13.38 25.45
N PRO A 6 -11.91 13.46 26.08
CA PRO A 6 -10.77 12.71 25.60
C PRO A 6 -11.07 11.25 25.90
N LEU A 7 -11.61 10.52 24.93
CA LEU A 7 -11.75 9.07 25.04
C LEU A 7 -10.35 8.45 25.07
N SER A 8 -9.81 8.36 26.28
CA SER A 8 -8.60 7.61 26.61
C SER A 8 -8.88 6.12 26.34
N PHE A 9 -8.32 5.61 25.25
CA PHE A 9 -8.42 4.23 24.76
C PHE A 9 -7.72 3.20 25.65
N THR A 10 -7.34 3.55 26.89
CA THR A 10 -6.52 2.70 27.76
C THR A 10 -7.23 1.52 28.39
N THR A 11 -8.52 1.28 28.11
CA THR A 11 -9.27 0.18 28.74
C THR A 11 -10.10 -0.60 27.74
N ARG A 12 -9.48 -1.68 27.24
CA ARG A 12 -10.04 -3.02 26.93
C ARG A 12 -9.43 -3.60 25.64
N ILE A 13 -8.11 -3.79 25.66
CA ILE A 13 -7.47 -4.82 24.85
C ILE A 13 -7.63 -6.11 25.67
N ASP A 14 -8.73 -6.83 25.43
CA ASP A 14 -8.90 -8.16 26.01
C ASP A 14 -8.00 -9.13 25.24
N SER A 15 -6.98 -9.66 25.92
CA SER A 15 -5.89 -10.41 25.31
C SER A 15 -6.33 -11.77 24.75
N ASP A 16 -7.48 -12.29 25.19
CA ASP A 16 -7.91 -13.66 24.91
C ASP A 16 -8.71 -13.81 23.61
N SER A 17 -9.27 -12.73 23.06
CA SER A 17 -9.97 -12.70 21.76
C SER A 17 -9.09 -12.21 20.60
N LEU A 18 -7.85 -11.81 20.90
CA LEU A 18 -6.86 -11.33 19.93
C LEU A 18 -6.38 -12.34 18.87
N PRO A 19 -6.21 -13.66 19.14
CA PRO A 19 -5.45 -14.49 18.23
C PRO A 19 -6.18 -14.76 16.92
N ILE A 20 -7.52 -14.85 16.91
CA ILE A 20 -8.25 -15.34 15.72
C ILE A 20 -8.30 -14.28 14.60
N ALA A 21 -8.68 -13.03 14.89
CA ALA A 21 -8.71 -11.97 13.87
C ALA A 21 -7.32 -11.67 13.31
N GLU A 22 -6.32 -11.68 14.19
CA GLU A 22 -4.95 -11.42 13.80
C GLU A 22 -4.39 -12.57 12.97
N LEU A 23 -4.54 -13.81 13.43
CA LEU A 23 -4.09 -14.99 12.71
C LEU A 23 -4.80 -15.11 11.35
N THR A 24 -6.11 -14.87 11.27
CA THR A 24 -6.85 -14.94 9.99
C THR A 24 -6.38 -13.88 9.00
N THR A 25 -6.23 -12.63 9.46
CA THR A 25 -5.77 -11.53 8.60
C THR A 25 -4.32 -11.73 8.15
N LEU A 26 -3.43 -12.12 9.07
CA LEU A 26 -2.03 -12.37 8.77
C LEU A 26 -1.85 -13.63 7.90
N SER A 27 -2.63 -14.69 8.13
CA SER A 27 -2.60 -15.88 7.28
C SER A 27 -3.07 -15.56 5.86
N LEU A 28 -4.13 -14.75 5.70
CA LEU A 28 -4.59 -14.33 4.38
C LEU A 28 -3.54 -13.44 3.69
N SER A 29 -2.92 -12.51 4.41
CA SER A 29 -1.80 -11.70 3.89
C SER A 29 -0.62 -12.60 3.47
N ALA A 30 -0.21 -13.55 4.31
CA ALA A 30 0.87 -14.48 4.02
C ALA A 30 0.57 -15.36 2.78
N LEU A 31 -0.67 -15.83 2.63
CA LEU A 31 -1.11 -16.54 1.43
C LEU A 31 -1.00 -15.69 0.17
N LEU A 32 -1.39 -14.41 0.22
CA LEU A 32 -1.23 -13.49 -0.93
C LEU A 32 0.25 -13.26 -1.26
N TRP A 33 1.12 -13.14 -0.24
CA TRP A 33 2.57 -13.06 -0.43
C TRP A 33 3.15 -14.33 -1.07
N LEU A 34 2.69 -15.52 -0.66
CA LEU A 34 3.10 -16.79 -1.26
C LEU A 34 2.65 -16.89 -2.73
N ILE A 35 1.41 -16.49 -3.04
CA ILE A 35 0.89 -16.45 -4.41
C ILE A 35 1.76 -15.55 -5.30
N LEU A 36 2.19 -14.39 -4.77
CA LEU A 36 3.11 -13.48 -5.47
C LEU A 36 4.50 -14.09 -5.66
N PHE A 37 5.04 -14.73 -4.63
CA PHE A 37 6.39 -15.31 -4.64
C PHE A 37 6.50 -16.50 -5.60
N GLU A 38 5.50 -17.38 -5.60
CA GLU A 38 5.43 -18.56 -6.46
C GLU A 38 5.02 -18.21 -7.91
N GLY A 39 4.66 -16.94 -8.18
CA GLY A 39 4.30 -16.49 -9.53
C GLY A 39 2.99 -17.09 -10.05
N TRP A 40 2.02 -17.37 -9.17
CA TRP A 40 0.73 -17.96 -9.56
C TRP A 40 -0.20 -16.99 -10.31
N LEU A 41 0.19 -15.72 -10.39
CA LEU A 41 -0.56 -14.69 -11.10
C LEU A 41 -0.32 -14.77 -12.62
N PRO A 42 -1.25 -14.28 -13.45
CA PRO A 42 -1.10 -14.29 -14.89
C PRO A 42 0.18 -13.57 -15.31
N ASN A 43 0.97 -14.21 -16.17
CA ASN A 43 2.14 -13.56 -16.77
C ASN A 43 1.71 -12.33 -17.57
N LEU A 44 2.55 -11.29 -17.54
CA LEU A 44 2.31 -10.02 -18.24
C LEU A 44 2.41 -10.12 -19.77
N GLY A 45 2.69 -11.32 -20.30
CA GLY A 45 2.91 -11.60 -21.71
C GLY A 45 4.40 -11.67 -22.07
N PRO A 46 4.74 -11.90 -23.35
CA PRO A 46 6.11 -11.84 -23.83
C PRO A 46 6.74 -10.47 -23.57
N ALA A 47 7.99 -10.47 -23.13
CA ALA A 47 8.79 -9.24 -23.00
C ALA A 47 9.14 -8.71 -24.41
N PRO A 48 9.03 -7.39 -24.65
CA PRO A 48 9.53 -6.78 -25.88
C PRO A 48 11.03 -7.04 -26.02
N ALA A 49 11.51 -7.23 -27.25
CA ALA A 49 12.92 -7.58 -27.51
C ALA A 49 13.93 -6.53 -26.99
N GLU A 50 13.49 -5.29 -26.76
CA GLU A 50 14.31 -4.18 -26.27
C GLU A 50 14.34 -4.07 -24.72
N LEU A 51 13.50 -4.82 -24.01
CA LEU A 51 13.43 -4.88 -22.55
C LEU A 51 14.26 -6.06 -22.00
N ALA A 52 15.58 -6.02 -22.21
CA ALA A 52 16.53 -6.98 -21.62
C ALA A 52 16.94 -6.58 -20.19
N VAL A 53 15.97 -6.19 -19.36
CA VAL A 53 16.17 -5.64 -18.01
C VAL A 53 15.38 -6.48 -17.00
N PRO A 54 15.85 -6.68 -15.74
CA PRO A 54 15.12 -7.48 -14.75
C PRO A 54 13.70 -6.97 -14.49
N MET A 55 12.74 -7.87 -14.25
CA MET A 55 11.34 -7.55 -13.90
C MET A 55 11.19 -6.65 -12.67
N ALA A 56 12.19 -6.64 -11.79
CA ALA A 56 12.22 -5.79 -10.60
C ALA A 56 12.58 -4.32 -10.90
N ALA A 57 13.05 -4.01 -12.11
CA ALA A 57 13.45 -2.66 -12.47
C ALA A 57 12.21 -1.74 -12.63
N PRO A 58 12.35 -0.44 -12.29
CA PRO A 58 11.28 0.53 -12.42
C PRO A 58 10.73 0.59 -13.86
N GLY A 59 9.40 0.62 -14.00
CA GLY A 59 8.69 0.79 -15.28
C GLY A 59 8.62 -0.47 -16.16
N VAL A 60 9.35 -1.54 -15.85
CA VAL A 60 9.38 -2.77 -16.66
C VAL A 60 8.03 -3.52 -16.65
N PRO A 61 7.39 -3.77 -15.48
CA PRO A 61 6.07 -4.40 -15.44
C PRO A 61 5.00 -3.59 -16.17
N GLU A 62 5.05 -2.26 -16.07
CA GLU A 62 4.13 -1.32 -16.72
C GLU A 62 4.34 -1.30 -18.24
N ALA A 63 5.59 -1.28 -18.70
CA ALA A 63 5.94 -1.34 -20.12
C ALA A 63 5.51 -2.67 -20.76
N MET A 64 5.70 -3.80 -20.05
CA MET A 64 5.23 -5.10 -20.52
C MET A 64 3.70 -5.16 -20.61
N ALA A 65 3.00 -4.61 -19.61
CA ALA A 65 1.55 -4.60 -19.58
C ALA A 65 0.96 -3.80 -20.75
N THR A 66 1.54 -2.63 -21.03
CA THR A 66 1.10 -1.74 -22.12
C THR A 66 1.45 -2.30 -23.50
N ALA A 67 2.62 -2.94 -23.66
CA ALA A 67 3.02 -3.62 -24.90
C ALA A 67 2.11 -4.80 -25.27
N ASN A 68 1.57 -5.51 -24.27
CA ASN A 68 0.68 -6.65 -24.47
C ASN A 68 -0.81 -6.25 -24.52
N GLY A 69 -1.12 -4.96 -24.58
CA GLY A 69 -2.48 -4.45 -24.75
C GLY A 69 -3.41 -4.77 -23.58
N LEU A 70 -4.67 -5.14 -23.88
CA LEU A 70 -5.69 -5.33 -22.86
C LEU A 70 -5.38 -6.52 -21.92
N SER A 71 -4.85 -7.62 -22.45
CA SER A 71 -4.50 -8.80 -21.63
C SER A 71 -3.36 -8.49 -20.66
N GLY A 72 -2.32 -7.79 -21.12
CA GLY A 72 -1.23 -7.32 -20.27
C GLY A 72 -1.70 -6.34 -19.20
N THR A 73 -2.57 -5.39 -19.57
CA THR A 73 -3.18 -4.43 -18.64
C THR A 73 -3.99 -5.12 -17.55
N VAL A 74 -4.85 -6.08 -17.90
CA VAL A 74 -5.65 -6.83 -16.93
C VAL A 74 -4.77 -7.68 -16.02
N ALA A 75 -3.75 -8.36 -16.57
CA ALA A 75 -2.78 -9.13 -15.79
C ALA A 75 -2.03 -8.24 -14.78
N TYR A 76 -1.57 -7.06 -15.21
CA TYR A 76 -0.93 -6.09 -14.34
C TYR A 76 -1.85 -5.62 -13.23
N LEU A 77 -3.09 -5.25 -13.53
CA LEU A 77 -4.04 -4.78 -12.50
C LEU A 77 -4.37 -5.88 -11.49
N LEU A 78 -4.49 -7.14 -11.92
CA LEU A 78 -4.68 -8.28 -11.01
C LEU A 78 -3.45 -8.49 -10.12
N MET A 79 -2.26 -8.39 -10.70
CA MET A 79 -1.01 -8.53 -9.98
C MET A 79 -0.80 -7.39 -8.97
N TRP A 80 -0.94 -6.15 -9.43
CA TRP A 80 -0.91 -4.94 -8.60
C TRP A 80 -1.96 -5.00 -7.49
N GLY A 81 -3.20 -5.34 -7.81
CA GLY A 81 -4.27 -5.47 -6.81
C GLY A 81 -3.91 -6.48 -5.72
N THR A 82 -3.44 -7.67 -6.12
CA THR A 82 -2.96 -8.72 -5.20
C THR A 82 -1.82 -8.23 -4.32
N MET A 83 -0.84 -7.55 -4.92
CA MET A 83 0.33 -6.97 -4.25
C MET A 83 -0.08 -5.95 -3.18
N MET A 84 -0.93 -5.00 -3.56
CA MET A 84 -1.38 -3.93 -2.67
C MET A 84 -2.24 -4.50 -1.53
N LEU A 85 -3.07 -5.50 -1.81
CA LEU A 85 -3.80 -6.23 -0.79
C LEU A 85 -2.84 -6.96 0.15
N ALA A 86 -1.84 -7.68 -0.34
CA ALA A 86 -0.87 -8.39 0.48
C ALA A 86 -0.16 -7.46 1.48
N MET A 87 0.23 -6.26 1.02
CA MET A 87 0.91 -5.25 1.82
C MET A 87 -0.02 -4.52 2.80
N MET A 88 -1.26 -4.22 2.40
CA MET A 88 -2.14 -3.34 3.18
C MET A 88 -3.14 -4.08 4.06
N LEU A 89 -3.38 -5.36 3.84
CA LEU A 89 -4.30 -6.16 4.65
C LEU A 89 -3.96 -6.19 6.15
N PRO A 90 -2.68 -6.27 6.59
CA PRO A 90 -2.35 -6.19 8.02
C PRO A 90 -2.88 -4.93 8.71
N SER A 91 -3.05 -3.83 7.98
CA SER A 91 -3.60 -2.60 8.53
C SER A 91 -5.11 -2.67 8.84
N LEU A 92 -5.81 -3.69 8.34
CA LEU A 92 -7.24 -3.93 8.57
C LEU A 92 -7.53 -4.75 9.83
N ILE A 93 -6.50 -5.24 10.55
CA ILE A 93 -6.67 -6.05 11.78
C ILE A 93 -7.70 -5.43 12.75
N PRO A 94 -7.67 -4.12 13.08
CA PRO A 94 -8.64 -3.54 14.02
C PRO A 94 -10.08 -3.59 13.49
N VAL A 95 -10.27 -3.41 12.19
CA VAL A 95 -11.59 -3.46 11.55
C VAL A 95 -12.15 -4.87 11.57
N VAL A 96 -11.32 -5.88 11.26
CA VAL A 96 -11.72 -7.29 11.30
C VAL A 96 -12.09 -7.70 12.72
N ARG A 97 -11.30 -7.30 13.72
CA ARG A 97 -11.58 -7.54 15.15
C ARG A 97 -12.97 -7.06 15.54
N GLN A 98 -13.33 -5.83 15.17
CA GLN A 98 -14.61 -5.23 15.52
C GLN A 98 -15.83 -6.00 14.98
N HIS A 99 -15.66 -6.76 13.90
CA HIS A 99 -16.75 -7.45 13.21
C HIS A 99 -16.75 -8.97 13.44
N LEU A 100 -15.78 -9.52 14.17
CA LEU A 100 -15.72 -10.96 14.44
C LEU A 100 -16.95 -11.45 15.22
N ASP A 101 -17.34 -10.71 16.24
CA ASP A 101 -18.51 -11.07 17.07
C ASP A 101 -19.79 -11.13 16.22
N ASP A 102 -19.96 -10.19 15.28
CA ASP A 102 -21.09 -10.19 14.34
C ASP A 102 -21.07 -11.41 13.42
N VAL A 103 -19.89 -11.87 12.98
CA VAL A 103 -19.72 -13.09 12.17
C VAL A 103 -20.07 -14.34 12.96
N CYS A 104 -19.65 -14.41 14.23
CA CYS A 104 -19.97 -15.54 15.10
C CYS A 104 -21.48 -15.60 15.44
N GLN A 105 -22.14 -14.46 15.59
CA GLN A 105 -23.56 -14.40 15.92
C GLN A 105 -24.47 -14.63 14.71
N ASN A 106 -24.15 -14.05 13.55
CA ASN A 106 -24.99 -14.16 12.36
C ASN A 106 -24.16 -14.20 11.05
N PRO A 107 -23.51 -15.34 10.74
CA PRO A 107 -22.57 -15.43 9.63
C PRO A 107 -23.21 -15.18 8.26
N SER A 108 -24.49 -15.55 8.08
CA SER A 108 -25.20 -15.40 6.80
C SER A 108 -25.39 -13.93 6.39
N VAL A 109 -25.35 -13.01 7.36
CA VAL A 109 -25.49 -11.56 7.15
C VAL A 109 -24.15 -10.86 7.23
N ALA A 110 -23.30 -11.24 8.19
CA ALA A 110 -22.04 -10.57 8.45
C ALA A 110 -20.98 -10.85 7.37
N VAL A 111 -20.85 -12.11 6.93
CA VAL A 111 -19.85 -12.51 5.90
C VAL A 111 -20.02 -11.74 4.58
N PRO A 112 -21.20 -11.71 3.93
CA PRO A 112 -21.34 -10.98 2.66
C PRO A 112 -21.15 -9.46 2.83
N SER A 113 -21.49 -8.92 3.99
CA SER A 113 -21.32 -7.52 4.33
C SER A 113 -19.84 -7.13 4.47
N ILE A 114 -19.04 -7.93 5.19
CA ILE A 114 -17.58 -7.76 5.31
C ILE A 114 -16.89 -8.02 3.97
N ALA A 115 -17.33 -9.03 3.22
CA ALA A 115 -16.83 -9.27 1.87
C ALA A 115 -17.08 -8.06 0.95
N GLY A 116 -18.24 -7.39 1.08
CA GLY A 116 -18.53 -6.14 0.41
C GLY A 116 -17.55 -5.01 0.79
N PHE A 117 -17.23 -4.88 2.08
CA PHE A 117 -16.21 -3.92 2.54
C PHE A 117 -14.83 -4.21 1.93
N LEU A 118 -14.35 -5.45 2.02
CA LEU A 118 -13.07 -5.88 1.47
C LEU A 118 -13.03 -5.74 -0.06
N GLY A 119 -14.14 -6.03 -0.75
CA GLY A 119 -14.29 -5.87 -2.18
C GLY A 119 -14.20 -4.40 -2.61
N GLY A 120 -14.89 -3.50 -1.91
CA GLY A 120 -14.77 -2.05 -2.14
C GLY A 120 -13.36 -1.52 -1.87
N TYR A 121 -12.72 -2.04 -0.83
CA TYR A 121 -11.33 -1.71 -0.48
C TYR A 121 -10.33 -2.17 -1.55
N GLY A 122 -10.42 -3.44 -1.96
CA GLY A 122 -9.58 -4.02 -3.00
C GLY A 122 -9.77 -3.33 -4.34
N LEU A 123 -11.01 -2.99 -4.71
CA LEU A 123 -11.30 -2.27 -5.95
C LEU A 123 -10.54 -0.95 -6.04
N VAL A 124 -10.53 -0.15 -4.97
CA VAL A 124 -9.80 1.13 -4.96
C VAL A 124 -8.29 0.89 -5.12
N TRP A 125 -7.71 -0.09 -4.44
CA TRP A 125 -6.30 -0.41 -4.56
C TRP A 125 -5.90 -0.92 -5.94
N THR A 126 -6.73 -1.78 -6.54
CA THR A 126 -6.56 -2.25 -7.91
C THR A 126 -6.66 -1.09 -8.90
N ALA A 127 -7.65 -0.20 -8.74
CA ALA A 127 -7.84 0.96 -9.62
C ALA A 127 -6.65 1.93 -9.60
N ILE A 128 -5.93 2.04 -8.48
CA ILE A 128 -4.72 2.86 -8.37
C ILE A 128 -3.59 2.35 -9.26
N GLY A 129 -3.58 1.05 -9.60
CA GLY A 129 -2.61 0.48 -10.55
C GLY A 129 -2.74 1.08 -11.96
N ALA A 130 -3.86 1.72 -12.29
CA ALA A 130 -3.98 2.47 -13.54
C ALA A 130 -3.07 3.72 -13.58
N VAL A 131 -2.70 4.28 -12.42
CA VAL A 131 -1.83 5.45 -12.33
C VAL A 131 -0.41 5.16 -12.86
N PRO A 132 0.34 4.18 -12.33
CA PRO A 132 1.68 3.87 -12.86
C PRO A 132 1.62 3.44 -14.34
N LEU A 133 0.60 2.69 -14.76
CA LEU A 133 0.39 2.38 -16.18
C LEU A 133 0.22 3.63 -17.06
N ALA A 134 -0.59 4.59 -16.61
CA ALA A 134 -0.77 5.84 -17.33
C ALA A 134 0.54 6.66 -17.35
N VAL A 135 1.24 6.76 -16.22
CA VAL A 135 2.52 7.48 -16.16
C VAL A 135 3.55 6.84 -17.11
N GLU A 136 3.59 5.52 -17.20
CA GLU A 136 4.45 4.80 -18.15
C GLU A 136 4.12 5.15 -19.61
N LEU A 137 2.84 5.18 -19.97
CA LEU A 137 2.39 5.55 -21.32
C LEU A 137 2.71 7.00 -21.69
N LEU A 138 2.76 7.90 -20.71
CA LEU A 138 2.94 9.34 -20.92
C LEU A 138 4.39 9.79 -20.85
N VAL A 139 5.21 9.14 -20.02
CA VAL A 139 6.56 9.61 -19.66
C VAL A 139 7.63 8.55 -19.92
N SER A 140 7.28 7.31 -20.29
CA SER A 140 8.21 6.19 -20.51
C SER A 140 9.21 6.06 -19.36
N ILE A 141 8.73 5.76 -18.15
CA ILE A 141 9.60 5.69 -16.95
C ILE A 141 10.71 4.65 -17.15
N HIS A 142 10.44 3.60 -17.93
CA HIS A 142 11.45 2.60 -18.29
C HIS A 142 12.69 3.17 -19.01
N GLU A 143 12.56 4.25 -19.78
CA GLU A 143 13.68 4.91 -20.46
C GLU A 143 14.59 5.67 -19.49
N PHE A 144 14.01 6.22 -18.42
CA PHE A 144 14.79 6.84 -17.35
C PHE A 144 15.51 5.81 -16.48
N SER A 145 14.94 4.60 -16.39
CA SER A 145 15.49 3.44 -15.68
C SER A 145 16.71 2.85 -16.42
N THR A 146 16.69 2.74 -17.75
CA THR A 146 17.84 2.25 -18.54
C THR A 146 19.05 3.18 -18.50
N ALA A 147 18.83 4.49 -18.29
CA ALA A 147 19.91 5.46 -18.04
C ALA A 147 20.56 5.34 -16.65
N SER A 148 20.13 4.37 -15.83
CA SER A 148 20.58 4.15 -14.46
C SER A 148 21.20 2.76 -14.22
N ALA A 149 22.05 2.29 -15.14
CA ALA A 149 23.06 1.31 -14.76
C ALA A 149 24.21 2.02 -14.01
N PHE A 150 24.02 2.21 -12.70
CA PHE A 150 25.09 2.25 -11.69
C PHE A 150 26.30 3.18 -11.94
N GLY A 151 26.11 4.49 -11.76
CA GLY A 151 27.24 5.41 -11.59
C GLY A 151 26.89 6.85 -11.95
N LEU A 152 26.22 7.57 -11.04
CA LEU A 152 25.83 8.98 -11.19
C LEU A 152 25.12 9.29 -12.53
N GLY A 153 24.00 8.61 -12.76
CA GLY A 153 23.13 8.80 -13.93
C GLY A 153 21.92 9.68 -13.64
N ALA A 154 21.28 10.16 -14.71
CA ALA A 154 20.11 11.06 -14.73
C ALA A 154 18.93 10.66 -13.81
N GLY A 155 18.89 9.42 -13.30
CA GLY A 155 17.89 8.93 -12.34
C GLY A 155 18.12 9.31 -10.86
N THR A 156 19.32 9.77 -10.47
CA THR A 156 19.61 10.13 -9.06
C THR A 156 18.82 11.34 -8.56
N VAL A 157 18.72 12.39 -9.38
CA VAL A 157 17.98 13.62 -9.07
C VAL A 157 16.48 13.37 -8.91
N PRO A 158 15.77 12.69 -9.83
CA PRO A 158 14.34 12.43 -9.66
C PRO A 158 14.04 11.51 -8.46
N VAL A 159 14.87 10.49 -8.20
CA VAL A 159 14.71 9.61 -7.03
C VAL A 159 14.93 10.38 -5.72
N ALA A 160 15.99 11.19 -5.64
CA ALA A 160 16.24 12.02 -4.46
C ALA A 160 15.14 13.07 -4.25
N GLY A 161 14.63 13.67 -5.34
CA GLY A 161 13.49 14.59 -5.30
C GLY A 161 12.23 13.91 -4.78
N LEU A 162 11.97 12.67 -5.20
CA LEU A 162 10.83 11.89 -4.73
C LEU A 162 10.97 11.46 -3.26
N LEU A 163 12.18 11.07 -2.83
CA LEU A 163 12.50 10.81 -1.42
C LEU A 163 12.25 12.06 -0.56
N ALA A 164 12.74 13.22 -0.99
CA ALA A 164 12.53 14.49 -0.31
C ALA A 164 11.04 14.88 -0.28
N PHE A 165 10.31 14.66 -1.38
CA PHE A 165 8.87 14.89 -1.45
C PHE A 165 8.09 13.97 -0.50
N ALA A 166 8.38 12.68 -0.51
CA ALA A 166 7.74 11.71 0.39
C ALA A 166 8.06 11.99 1.86
N GLY A 167 9.31 12.35 2.16
CA GLY A 167 9.74 12.76 3.49
C GLY A 167 9.13 14.09 3.95
N GLY A 168 9.00 15.07 3.06
CA GLY A 168 8.28 16.31 3.34
C GLY A 168 6.81 16.06 3.60
N TYR A 169 6.17 15.22 2.79
CA TYR A 169 4.77 14.83 2.95
C TYR A 169 4.51 14.13 4.29
N GLN A 170 5.41 13.21 4.69
CA GLN A 170 5.40 12.53 6.00
C GLN A 170 5.25 13.52 7.17
N LEU A 171 5.89 14.69 7.07
CA LEU A 171 5.91 15.70 8.12
C LEU A 171 4.69 16.64 8.10
N THR A 172 3.85 16.59 7.07
CA THR A 172 2.75 17.55 6.89
C THR A 172 1.63 17.37 7.92
N PRO A 173 0.97 18.47 8.34
CA PRO A 173 -0.24 18.39 9.16
C PRO A 173 -1.42 17.76 8.40
N PHE A 174 -1.37 17.74 7.07
CA PHE A 174 -2.34 17.02 6.25
C PHE A 174 -2.23 15.50 6.48
N LYS A 175 -1.02 14.92 6.35
CA LYS A 175 -0.81 13.49 6.61
C LYS A 175 -1.28 13.11 8.01
N ARG A 176 -0.91 13.88 9.05
CA ARG A 176 -1.32 13.60 10.44
C ARG A 176 -2.83 13.52 10.60
N ARG A 177 -3.58 14.45 10.01
CA ARG A 177 -5.06 14.47 10.05
C ARG A 177 -5.70 13.29 9.32
N VAL A 178 -5.11 12.82 8.22
CA VAL A 178 -5.62 11.65 7.48
C VAL A 178 -5.23 10.36 8.18
N LEU A 179 -3.99 10.26 8.67
CA LEU A 179 -3.50 9.11 9.44
C LEU A 179 -4.32 8.90 10.71
N SER A 180 -4.64 9.98 11.44
CA SER A 180 -5.48 9.87 12.63
C SER A 180 -6.87 9.36 12.32
N ARG A 181 -7.46 9.72 11.17
CA ARG A 181 -8.73 9.13 10.69
C ARG A 181 -8.58 7.66 10.33
N CYS A 182 -7.50 7.28 9.64
CA CYS A 182 -7.23 5.88 9.31
C CYS A 182 -7.00 5.02 10.58
N ALA A 183 -6.32 5.56 11.58
CA ALA A 183 -6.07 4.91 12.86
C ALA A 183 -7.30 4.93 13.79
N SER A 184 -8.16 5.95 13.71
CA SER A 184 -9.41 6.06 14.45
C SER A 184 -10.58 5.29 13.82
N CYS A 185 -10.41 4.81 12.58
CA CYS A 185 -11.39 3.97 11.87
C CYS A 185 -11.53 2.54 12.46
N GLN A 186 -11.16 2.34 13.73
CA GLN A 186 -11.44 1.11 14.50
C GLN A 186 -12.93 0.92 14.83
N SER A 187 -13.79 1.89 14.46
CA SER A 187 -15.22 1.90 14.77
C SER A 187 -16.08 1.98 13.50
N ILE A 188 -15.74 1.25 12.45
CA ILE A 188 -16.65 1.13 11.29
C ILE A 188 -17.86 0.33 11.79
N PRO A 189 -19.06 0.91 11.95
CA PRO A 189 -20.17 0.17 12.53
C PRO A 189 -20.50 -1.01 11.62
N HIS A 190 -20.85 -2.19 12.13
CA HIS A 190 -21.39 -3.20 11.24
C HIS A 190 -22.71 -2.71 10.60
N CYS A 191 -22.95 -3.11 9.35
CA CYS A 191 -24.22 -2.87 8.67
C CYS A 191 -24.57 -4.09 7.83
N PRO A 192 -25.76 -4.69 7.97
CA PRO A 192 -26.15 -5.89 7.19
C PRO A 192 -26.28 -5.61 5.69
N ASN A 193 -26.36 -4.34 5.29
CA ASN A 193 -26.46 -3.93 3.89
C ASN A 193 -25.07 -3.91 3.21
N VAL A 194 -24.85 -4.86 2.30
CA VAL A 194 -23.60 -5.02 1.52
C VAL A 194 -23.20 -3.73 0.80
N ASN A 195 -24.13 -3.06 0.11
CA ASN A 195 -23.82 -1.82 -0.62
C ASN A 195 -23.31 -0.71 0.30
N ARG A 196 -23.84 -0.62 1.52
CA ARG A 196 -23.37 0.35 2.52
C ARG A 196 -21.97 -0.01 3.01
N MET A 197 -21.66 -1.29 3.18
CA MET A 197 -20.30 -1.72 3.53
C MET A 197 -19.31 -1.53 2.39
N VAL A 198 -19.69 -1.77 1.14
CA VAL A 198 -18.85 -1.46 -0.04
C VAL A 198 -18.46 0.02 -0.03
N ARG A 199 -19.43 0.94 0.16
CA ARG A 199 -19.16 2.39 0.25
C ARG A 199 -18.21 2.74 1.39
N ARG A 200 -18.32 2.06 2.53
CA ARG A 200 -17.39 2.24 3.66
C ARG A 200 -16.00 1.72 3.34
N GLY A 201 -15.88 0.59 2.63
CA GLY A 201 -14.62 0.06 2.12
C GLY A 201 -13.92 1.03 1.18
N ILE A 202 -14.67 1.60 0.23
CA ILE A 202 -14.16 2.62 -0.70
C ILE A 202 -13.68 3.86 0.06
N SER A 203 -14.50 4.40 0.97
CA SER A 203 -14.14 5.59 1.76
C SER A 203 -12.92 5.33 2.67
N TYR A 204 -12.81 4.13 3.23
CA TYR A 204 -11.64 3.75 4.02
C TYR A 204 -10.40 3.68 3.14
N ALA A 205 -10.46 2.97 2.00
CA ALA A 205 -9.36 2.84 1.07
C ALA A 205 -8.88 4.19 0.53
N THR A 206 -9.78 5.11 0.18
CA THR A 206 -9.38 6.44 -0.33
C THR A 206 -8.63 7.26 0.71
N ASN A 207 -9.05 7.21 1.98
CA ASN A 207 -8.29 7.82 3.08
C ASN A 207 -6.92 7.14 3.25
N CYS A 208 -6.88 5.80 3.16
CA CYS A 208 -5.62 5.05 3.26
C CYS A 208 -4.63 5.50 2.20
N VAL A 209 -5.09 5.58 0.96
CA VAL A 209 -4.32 6.00 -0.21
C VAL A 209 -3.86 7.42 -0.05
N ALA A 210 -4.74 8.34 0.37
CA ALA A 210 -4.36 9.72 0.63
C ALA A 210 -3.26 9.84 1.70
N CYS A 211 -3.17 8.92 2.66
CA CYS A 211 -2.09 8.94 3.65
C CYS A 211 -0.76 8.37 3.12
N THR A 212 -0.79 7.40 2.21
CA THR A 212 0.38 6.60 1.82
C THR A 212 0.86 6.84 0.40
N TRP A 213 0.12 7.60 -0.42
CA TRP A 213 0.43 7.76 -1.85
C TRP A 213 1.87 8.19 -2.19
N PRO A 214 2.58 9.04 -1.41
CA PRO A 214 3.96 9.39 -1.77
C PRO A 214 4.93 8.23 -1.54
N LEU A 215 4.66 7.37 -0.55
CA LEU A 215 5.42 6.15 -0.33
C LEU A 215 5.19 5.15 -1.46
N PHE A 216 3.96 5.09 -1.99
CA PHE A 216 3.65 4.26 -3.15
C PHE A 216 4.27 4.79 -4.43
N ALA A 217 4.29 6.11 -4.64
CA ALA A 217 5.05 6.71 -5.73
C ALA A 217 6.54 6.37 -5.63
N LEU A 218 7.11 6.42 -4.41
CA LEU A 218 8.48 5.99 -4.16
C LEU A 218 8.69 4.51 -4.48
N MET A 219 7.74 3.64 -4.14
CA MET A 219 7.78 2.21 -4.50
C MET A 219 7.89 2.01 -6.01
N VAL A 220 7.06 2.71 -6.78
CA VAL A 220 7.06 2.62 -8.26
C VAL A 220 8.40 3.10 -8.82
N ALA A 221 8.94 4.21 -8.29
CA ALA A 221 10.22 4.76 -8.73
C ALA A 221 11.44 3.89 -8.38
N LEU A 222 11.39 3.17 -7.25
CA LEU A 222 12.45 2.25 -6.83
C LEU A 222 12.31 0.83 -7.42
N GLY A 223 11.18 0.55 -8.07
CA GLY A 223 10.84 -0.75 -8.63
C GLY A 223 9.59 -1.32 -7.97
N SER A 224 8.48 -1.36 -8.73
CA SER A 224 7.17 -1.81 -8.24
C SER A 224 7.17 -3.28 -7.78
N MET A 225 8.10 -4.11 -8.28
CA MET A 225 8.25 -5.52 -7.88
C MET A 225 9.49 -5.80 -7.03
N ASN A 226 10.13 -4.77 -6.46
CA ASN A 226 11.25 -4.98 -5.55
C ASN A 226 10.73 -5.43 -4.17
N PHE A 227 10.88 -6.71 -3.87
CA PHE A 227 10.45 -7.33 -2.61
C PHE A 227 10.98 -6.60 -1.36
N LEU A 228 12.21 -6.09 -1.37
CA LEU A 228 12.77 -5.36 -0.23
C LEU A 228 12.02 -4.05 0.03
N VAL A 229 11.68 -3.33 -1.04
CA VAL A 229 10.90 -2.08 -0.96
C VAL A 229 9.48 -2.39 -0.48
N MET A 230 8.85 -3.42 -1.03
CA MET A 230 7.50 -3.83 -0.64
C MET A 230 7.42 -4.23 0.84
N VAL A 231 8.33 -5.07 1.32
CA VAL A 231 8.37 -5.47 2.74
C VAL A 231 8.63 -4.27 3.65
N SER A 232 9.58 -3.40 3.27
CA SER A 232 9.90 -2.19 4.05
C SER A 232 8.71 -1.24 4.17
N LEU A 233 8.00 -0.99 3.06
CA LEU A 233 6.80 -0.15 3.07
C LEU A 233 5.64 -0.79 3.82
N THR A 234 5.48 -2.11 3.71
CA THR A 234 4.47 -2.86 4.50
C THR A 234 4.72 -2.67 5.98
N LEU A 235 5.97 -2.81 6.43
CA LEU A 235 6.36 -2.63 7.81
C LEU A 235 6.09 -1.20 8.28
N VAL A 236 6.57 -0.20 7.52
CA VAL A 236 6.36 1.22 7.82
C VAL A 236 4.87 1.54 7.96
N VAL A 237 4.05 1.19 6.97
CA VAL A 237 2.62 1.51 6.95
C VAL A 237 1.87 0.76 8.06
N SER A 238 2.24 -0.49 8.33
CA SER A 238 1.64 -1.27 9.42
C SER A 238 1.97 -0.66 10.78
N ILE A 239 3.24 -0.30 11.02
CA ILE A 239 3.66 0.34 12.27
C ILE A 239 2.98 1.70 12.45
N GLU A 240 2.93 2.53 11.40
CA GLU A 240 2.25 3.85 11.45
C GLU A 240 0.78 3.75 11.84
N ARG A 241 0.10 2.65 11.47
CA ARG A 241 -1.35 2.49 11.67
C ARG A 241 -1.71 1.71 12.93
N LEU A 242 -0.86 0.77 13.34
CA LEU A 242 -1.12 -0.10 14.48
C LEU A 242 -0.58 0.50 15.80
N THR A 243 0.37 1.44 15.73
CA THR A 243 0.90 2.08 16.94
C THR A 243 0.06 3.27 17.40
N PRO A 244 -0.14 3.45 18.72
CA PRO A 244 -0.84 4.62 19.27
C PRO A 244 -0.15 5.95 18.91
N ASP A 245 1.18 5.91 18.81
CA ASP A 245 2.06 7.03 18.46
C ASP A 245 2.41 7.06 16.96
N GLY A 246 1.49 6.66 16.07
CA GLY A 246 1.70 6.60 14.62
C GLY A 246 2.24 7.91 14.02
N GLU A 247 1.93 9.06 14.61
CA GLU A 247 2.50 10.36 14.22
C GLU A 247 4.02 10.46 14.45
N ARG A 248 4.54 9.86 15.52
CA ARG A 248 5.98 9.84 15.81
C ARG A 248 6.72 8.93 14.82
N VAL A 249 6.10 7.82 14.45
CA VAL A 249 6.63 6.90 13.43
C VAL A 249 6.68 7.62 12.09
N ALA A 250 5.59 8.27 11.69
CA ALA A 250 5.54 9.08 10.48
C ALA A 250 6.62 10.18 10.48
N PHE A 251 6.81 10.86 11.62
CA PHE A 251 7.89 11.83 11.78
C PHE A 251 9.28 11.21 11.56
N ALA A 252 9.58 10.09 12.23
CA ALA A 252 10.87 9.40 12.11
C ALA A 252 11.13 8.92 10.67
N VAL A 253 10.12 8.36 10.01
CA VAL A 253 10.21 7.94 8.59
C VAL A 253 10.42 9.16 7.69
N GLY A 254 9.74 10.27 7.95
CA GLY A 254 9.94 11.52 7.21
C GLY A 254 11.37 12.04 7.29
N VAL A 255 11.95 12.07 8.50
CA VAL A 255 13.35 12.45 8.72
C VAL A 255 14.30 11.49 8.02
N LEU A 256 14.06 10.18 8.10
CA LEU A 256 14.87 9.16 7.45
C LEU A 256 14.85 9.32 5.92
N LEU A 257 13.69 9.58 5.32
CA LEU A 257 13.55 9.80 3.87
C LEU A 257 14.27 11.07 3.40
N ILE A 258 14.18 12.16 4.17
CA ILE A 258 14.93 13.39 3.87
C ILE A 258 16.44 13.14 4.00
N GLY A 259 16.86 12.42 5.06
CA GLY A 259 18.25 12.01 5.24
C GLY A 259 18.76 11.16 4.08
N ALA A 260 17.96 10.20 3.62
CA ALA A 260 18.26 9.36 2.45
C ALA A 260 18.35 10.18 1.16
N ALA A 261 17.47 11.18 0.98
CA ALA A 261 17.53 12.08 -0.17
C ALA A 261 18.84 12.88 -0.19
N VAL A 262 19.22 13.47 0.95
CA VAL A 262 20.48 14.23 1.09
C VAL A 262 21.68 13.32 0.89
N PHE A 263 21.68 12.14 1.51
CA PHE A 263 22.74 11.15 1.34
C PHE A 263 22.91 10.74 -0.12
N SER A 264 21.82 10.47 -0.83
CA SER A 264 21.85 10.07 -2.25
C SER A 264 22.38 11.18 -3.15
N LEU A 265 22.12 12.46 -2.82
CA LEU A 265 22.67 13.60 -3.55
C LEU A 265 24.17 13.82 -3.27
N LEU A 266 24.63 13.53 -2.05
CA LEU A 266 26.02 13.76 -1.63
C LEU A 266 26.97 12.62 -2.04
N PHE A 267 26.52 11.37 -1.92
CA PHE A 267 27.37 10.18 -2.09
C PHE A 267 27.02 9.35 -3.34
N GLY A 268 25.96 9.73 -4.06
CA GLY A 268 25.36 8.87 -5.08
C GLY A 268 24.54 7.74 -4.43
N VAL A 269 23.69 7.09 -5.22
CA VAL A 269 22.89 5.95 -4.74
C VAL A 269 23.80 4.73 -4.61
N PRO A 270 23.91 4.09 -3.43
CA PRO A 270 24.71 2.90 -3.26
C PRO A 270 24.16 1.77 -4.13
N THR A 271 25.04 1.14 -4.90
CA THR A 271 24.73 0.05 -5.82
C THR A 271 24.51 -1.23 -5.01
N VAL A 272 23.27 -1.71 -4.90
CA VAL A 272 22.94 -3.01 -4.29
C VAL A 272 22.59 -4.02 -5.37
#